data_AF-A0A6P8T2K0-F1
#
_entry.id   AF-A0A6P8T2K0-F1
#
_cell.length_a   1.000
_cell.length_b   1.000
_cell.length_c   1.000
_cell.angle_alpha   90.00
_cell.angle_beta   90.00
_cell.angle_gamma   90.00
#
_symmetry.space_group_name_H-M   'P 1'
#
loop_
_entity.id
_entity.type
_entity.pdbx_description
1 polymer ?
#
loop_
_entity_poly.entity_id
_entity_poly.type
_entity_poly.pdbx_seq_one_letter_code
_entity_poly.pdbx_strand_id
1 'polypeptide(L)'
;MKVYLGVAVDGMFLTDTAEELLKRKEVLESVLSVANIFNPAGASAANSLTADQYLKDAGTPEEIRDSFTEMIGDMLMALPVVTVAGYLSDVGVPVYMYEFAYRAEIHKNNRPSFVKADHADDVGFVFGGCFWNGHLKIIGILSHLQETLPRTMMARWSNFARTGRHSK
;
A
#
# COMPACT_ATOMS: atom_id res chain seq x y z
N MET A 1 -14.02 -24.42 -2.27
CA MET A 1 -14.30 -23.39 -1.25
C MET A 1 -13.46 -22.17 -1.60
N LYS A 2 -14.09 -21.03 -1.93
CA LYS A 2 -13.36 -19.76 -2.11
C LYS A 2 -13.44 -19.03 -0.79
N VAL A 3 -12.32 -18.87 -0.12
CA VAL A 3 -12.22 -18.05 1.10
C VAL A 3 -11.87 -16.65 0.64
N TYR A 4 -12.76 -15.69 0.92
CA TYR A 4 -12.47 -14.27 0.74
C TYR A 4 -11.93 -13.75 2.07
N LEU A 5 -10.64 -13.43 2.09
CA LEU A 5 -10.01 -12.69 3.18
C LEU A 5 -10.12 -11.20 2.83
N GLY A 6 -11.01 -10.51 3.53
CA GLY A 6 -11.26 -9.08 3.38
C GLY A 6 -12.16 -8.59 4.51
N VAL A 7 -12.11 -7.28 4.76
CA VAL A 7 -13.01 -6.66 5.73
C VAL A 7 -14.43 -6.73 5.18
N ALA A 8 -15.36 -7.28 5.96
CA ALA A 8 -16.77 -7.44 5.59
C ALA A 8 -17.64 -6.55 6.48
N VAL A 9 -18.76 -6.06 5.94
CA VAL A 9 -19.78 -5.36 6.73
C VAL A 9 -20.33 -6.34 7.75
N ASP A 10 -20.01 -6.12 9.02
CA ASP A 10 -20.33 -7.02 10.13
C ASP A 10 -21.46 -6.48 11.02
N GLY A 11 -21.90 -5.24 10.78
CA GLY A 11 -22.94 -4.59 11.57
C GLY A 11 -22.50 -4.17 12.98
N MET A 12 -21.24 -4.40 13.36
CA MET A 12 -20.69 -4.09 14.68
C MET A 12 -19.54 -3.08 14.60
N PHE A 13 -18.48 -3.41 13.85
CA PHE A 13 -17.33 -2.53 13.63
C PHE A 13 -17.44 -1.81 12.27
N LEU A 14 -17.82 -2.53 11.21
CA LEU A 14 -18.20 -1.97 9.93
C LEU A 14 -19.71 -2.10 9.77
N THR A 15 -20.42 -1.02 10.14
CA THR A 15 -21.89 -1.00 10.13
C THR A 15 -22.50 -0.85 8.73
N ASP A 16 -21.70 -0.41 7.75
CA ASP A 16 -22.14 -0.17 6.38
C ASP A 16 -20.98 -0.35 5.39
N THR A 17 -21.26 -0.27 4.10
CA THR A 17 -20.20 -0.27 3.07
C THR A 17 -19.28 0.94 3.26
N ALA A 18 -18.02 0.81 2.83
CA ALA A 18 -17.08 1.92 2.89
C ALA A 18 -17.63 3.18 2.21
N GLU A 19 -18.35 3.02 1.09
CA GLU A 19 -18.98 4.11 0.33
C GLU A 19 -20.05 4.86 1.12
N GLU A 20 -20.88 4.16 1.90
CA GLU A 20 -21.90 4.81 2.74
C GLU A 20 -21.32 5.40 4.02
N LEU A 21 -20.27 4.79 4.59
CA LEU A 21 -19.55 5.35 5.73
C LEU A 21 -18.84 6.67 5.36
N LEU A 22 -18.26 6.74 4.16
CA LEU A 22 -17.56 7.93 3.66
C LEU A 22 -18.45 9.18 3.48
N LYS A 23 -19.78 9.01 3.40
CA LYS A 23 -20.74 10.11 3.29
C LYS A 23 -21.09 10.76 4.64
N ARG A 24 -20.69 10.14 5.76
CA ARG A 24 -21.06 10.58 7.11
C ARG A 24 -20.08 11.65 7.63
N LYS A 25 -20.57 12.58 8.45
CA LYS A 25 -19.70 13.58 9.11
C LYS A 25 -18.71 12.97 10.12
N GLU A 26 -18.92 11.71 10.50
CA GLU A 26 -18.12 10.94 11.46
C GLU A 26 -16.77 10.45 10.90
N VAL A 27 -16.53 10.61 9.60
CA VAL A 27 -15.30 10.18 8.94
C VAL A 27 -14.07 10.90 9.50
N LEU A 28 -14.19 12.19 9.81
CA LEU A 28 -13.07 12.97 10.39
C LEU A 28 -12.66 12.45 11.77
N GLU A 29 -13.63 12.06 12.60
CA GLU A 29 -13.36 11.46 13.92
C GLU A 29 -12.70 10.09 13.78
N SER A 30 -13.14 9.31 12.78
CA SER A 30 -12.54 8.02 12.44
C SER A 30 -11.09 8.16 11.96
N VAL A 31 -10.83 9.16 11.12
CA VAL A 31 -9.48 9.50 10.64
C VAL A 31 -8.54 9.82 11.80
N LEU A 32 -8.98 10.68 12.72
CA LEU A 32 -8.20 11.07 13.89
C LEU A 32 -7.99 9.88 14.84
N SER A 33 -9.00 9.03 15.02
CA SER A 33 -8.89 7.80 15.81
C SER A 33 -7.80 6.88 15.25
N VAL A 34 -7.79 6.63 13.94
CA VAL A 34 -6.77 5.81 13.28
C VAL A 34 -5.38 6.46 13.41
N ALA A 35 -5.26 7.77 13.17
CA ALA A 35 -4.00 8.49 13.37
C ALA A 35 -3.46 8.36 14.80
N ASN A 36 -4.32 8.44 15.81
CA ASN A 36 -3.94 8.30 17.22
C ASN A 36 -3.53 6.87 17.59
N ILE A 37 -4.11 5.84 16.98
CA ILE A 37 -3.70 4.43 17.20
C ILE A 37 -2.26 4.22 16.73
N PHE A 38 -1.91 4.77 15.58
CA PHE A 38 -0.63 4.51 14.93
C PHE A 38 0.45 5.54 15.24
N ASN A 39 0.06 6.76 15.65
CA ASN A 39 0.96 7.79 16.15
C ASN A 39 0.51 8.30 17.53
N PRO A 40 0.54 7.45 18.57
CA PRO A 40 0.12 7.84 19.92
C PRO A 40 1.07 8.87 20.55
N ALA A 41 2.29 9.00 20.03
CA ALA A 41 3.29 9.97 20.48
C ALA A 41 3.14 11.35 19.83
N GLY A 42 2.41 11.46 18.71
CA GLY A 42 1.99 12.75 18.16
C GLY A 42 1.00 13.38 19.14
N ALA A 43 1.40 14.45 19.84
CA ALA A 43 0.48 15.24 20.65
C ALA A 43 -0.80 15.49 19.82
N SER A 44 -1.99 15.38 20.39
CA SER A 44 -3.25 15.33 19.60
C SER A 44 -3.36 16.46 18.56
N ALA A 45 -2.76 17.62 18.83
CA ALA A 45 -2.62 18.74 17.89
C ALA A 45 -1.84 18.39 16.60
N ALA A 46 -0.75 17.63 16.68
CA ALA A 46 0.03 17.19 15.53
C ALA A 46 -0.78 16.22 14.64
N ASN A 47 -1.50 15.26 15.23
CA ASN A 47 -2.36 14.35 14.45
C ASN A 47 -3.54 15.09 13.81
N SER A 48 -4.09 16.11 14.49
CA SER A 48 -5.10 17.00 13.89
C SER A 48 -4.56 17.83 12.73
N LEU A 49 -3.34 18.37 12.85
CA LEU A 49 -2.69 19.10 11.76
C LEU A 49 -2.36 18.19 10.57
N THR A 50 -1.94 16.94 10.83
CA THR A 50 -1.75 15.94 9.77
C THR A 50 -3.07 15.64 9.07
N ALA A 51 -4.14 15.34 9.82
CA ALA A 51 -5.45 15.08 9.22
C ALA A 51 -5.95 16.28 8.38
N ASP A 52 -5.79 17.50 8.90
CA ASP A 52 -6.14 18.73 8.18
C ASP A 52 -5.33 18.90 6.89
N GLN A 53 -4.01 18.63 6.94
CA GLN A 53 -3.14 18.76 5.77
C GLN A 53 -3.59 17.89 4.58
N TYR A 54 -4.14 16.71 4.85
CA TYR A 54 -4.64 15.81 3.81
C TYR A 54 -6.11 16.06 3.46
N LEU A 55 -6.97 16.39 4.43
CA LEU A 55 -8.42 16.41 4.24
C LEU A 55 -9.05 17.80 4.04
N LYS A 56 -8.34 18.91 4.30
CA LYS A 56 -8.92 20.26 4.28
C LYS A 56 -9.63 20.64 2.98
N ASP A 57 -9.12 20.14 1.85
CA ASP A 57 -9.62 20.47 0.51
C ASP A 57 -10.55 19.36 -0.04
N ALA A 58 -10.76 18.27 0.70
CA ALA A 58 -11.58 17.15 0.27
C ALA A 58 -13.07 17.43 0.51
N GLY A 59 -13.81 17.71 -0.57
CA GLY A 59 -15.23 18.10 -0.50
C GLY A 59 -16.20 16.95 -0.82
N THR A 60 -15.75 15.94 -1.55
CA THR A 60 -16.54 14.78 -1.98
C THR A 60 -16.14 13.50 -1.24
N PRO A 61 -17.03 12.50 -1.13
CA PRO A 61 -16.70 11.20 -0.52
C PRO A 61 -15.49 10.52 -1.17
N GLU A 62 -15.33 10.66 -2.49
CA GLU A 62 -14.18 10.13 -3.24
C GLU A 62 -12.88 10.84 -2.90
N GLU A 63 -12.89 12.18 -2.80
CA GLU A 63 -11.72 12.96 -2.38
C GLU A 63 -11.34 12.67 -0.93
N ILE A 64 -12.32 12.48 -0.05
CA ILE A 64 -12.10 12.10 1.35
C ILE A 64 -11.46 10.72 1.42
N ARG A 65 -11.98 9.74 0.66
CA ARG A 65 -11.41 8.39 0.56
C ARG A 65 -9.95 8.45 0.11
N ASP A 66 -9.69 9.10 -1.02
CA ASP A 66 -8.37 9.12 -1.63
C ASP A 66 -7.36 9.80 -0.70
N SER A 67 -7.71 10.97 -0.18
CA SER A 67 -6.87 11.72 0.78
C SER A 67 -6.61 10.94 2.08
N PHE A 68 -7.62 10.24 2.59
CA PHE A 68 -7.45 9.38 3.76
C PHE A 68 -6.52 8.20 3.47
N THR A 69 -6.65 7.55 2.31
CA THR A 69 -5.78 6.43 1.95
C THR A 69 -4.33 6.86 1.73
N GLU A 70 -4.09 8.04 1.14
CA GLU A 70 -2.76 8.64 1.02
C GLU A 70 -2.17 8.95 2.40
N MET A 71 -2.95 9.58 3.30
CA MET A 71 -2.51 9.90 4.67
C MET A 71 -2.07 8.64 5.44
N ILE A 72 -2.87 7.57 5.38
CA ILE A 72 -2.55 6.31 6.06
C ILE A 72 -1.35 5.60 5.40
N GLY A 73 -1.27 5.61 4.07
CA GLY A 73 -0.13 5.06 3.33
C GLY A 73 1.18 5.76 3.70
N ASP A 74 1.18 7.08 3.75
CA ASP A 74 2.35 7.88 4.12
C ASP A 74 2.75 7.64 5.57
N MET A 75 1.79 7.68 6.50
CA MET A 75 2.06 7.52 7.93
C MET A 75 2.59 6.12 8.28
N LEU A 76 2.04 5.06 7.66
CA LEU A 76 2.38 3.67 8.01
C LEU A 76 3.51 3.07 7.19
N MET A 77 3.69 3.52 5.94
CA MET A 77 4.62 2.88 5.00
C MET A 77 5.68 3.88 4.51
N ALA A 78 5.29 4.98 3.86
CA ALA A 78 6.26 5.82 3.17
C ALA A 78 7.20 6.58 4.12
N LEU A 79 6.66 7.31 5.09
CA LEU A 79 7.45 8.11 6.04
C LEU A 79 8.39 7.25 6.89
N PRO A 80 7.97 6.10 7.47
CA PRO A 80 8.89 5.20 8.17
C PRO A 80 10.03 4.70 7.28
N VAL A 81 9.73 4.29 6.04
CA VAL A 81 10.75 3.80 5.10
C VAL A 81 11.75 4.89 4.72
N VAL A 82 11.27 6.09 4.37
CA VAL A 82 12.14 7.24 4.04
C VAL A 82 12.99 7.66 5.25
N THR A 83 12.42 7.62 6.46
CA THR A 83 13.15 7.97 7.70
C THR A 83 14.31 7.00 7.94
N VAL A 84 14.06 5.69 7.86
CA VAL A 84 15.11 4.68 8.03
C VAL A 84 16.16 4.78 6.92
N ALA A 85 15.72 4.99 5.68
CA ALA A 85 16.62 5.24 4.55
C ALA A 85 17.53 6.45 4.79
N GLY A 86 16.98 7.55 5.30
CA GLY A 86 17.71 8.74 5.71
C GLY A 86 18.82 8.41 6.72
N TYR A 87 18.47 7.78 7.84
CA TYR A 87 19.45 7.40 8.88
C TYR A 87 20.58 6.53 8.36
N LEU A 88 20.29 5.56 7.50
CA LEU A 88 21.31 4.72 6.88
C LEU A 88 22.19 5.51 5.92
N SER A 89 21.60 6.38 5.11
CA SER A 89 22.34 7.22 4.17
C SER A 89 23.27 8.22 4.85
N ASP A 90 22.84 8.81 5.97
CA ASP A 90 23.61 9.79 6.76
C ASP A 90 24.90 9.19 7.34
N VAL A 91 24.90 7.89 7.64
CA VAL A 91 26.10 7.16 8.11
C VAL A 91 26.90 6.53 6.96
N GLY A 92 26.58 6.88 5.71
CA GLY A 92 27.32 6.44 4.52
C GLY A 92 26.99 5.03 4.04
N VAL A 93 25.90 4.41 4.53
CA VAL A 93 25.44 3.12 4.01
C VAL A 93 24.76 3.34 2.66
N PRO A 94 25.12 2.60 1.59
CA PRO A 94 24.42 2.68 0.32
C PRO A 94 22.96 2.21 0.46
N VAL A 95 22.02 3.09 0.15
CA VAL A 95 20.57 2.81 0.20
C VAL A 95 20.00 2.80 -1.21
N TYR A 96 19.13 1.82 -1.50
CA TYR A 96 18.35 1.73 -2.73
C TYR A 96 16.88 1.61 -2.36
N MET A 97 16.05 2.48 -2.94
CA MET A 97 14.60 2.51 -2.72
C MET A 97 13.86 2.35 -4.04
N TYR A 98 12.66 1.78 -3.99
CA TYR A 98 11.74 1.77 -5.11
C TYR A 98 10.31 1.94 -4.61
N GLU A 99 9.47 2.48 -5.48
CA GLU A 99 8.01 2.48 -5.34
C GLU A 99 7.43 1.51 -6.36
N PHE A 100 6.59 0.58 -5.92
CA PHE A 100 5.89 -0.32 -6.82
C PHE A 100 4.51 0.26 -7.13
N ALA A 101 4.35 0.83 -8.33
CA ALA A 101 3.12 1.50 -8.75
C ALA A 101 2.33 0.71 -9.82
N TYR A 102 2.54 -0.61 -9.93
CA TYR A 102 1.88 -1.43 -10.94
C TYR A 102 0.67 -2.19 -10.35
N ARG A 103 -0.50 -2.04 -10.98
CA ARG A 103 -1.69 -2.84 -10.67
C ARG A 103 -1.79 -4.03 -11.62
N ALA A 104 -1.71 -5.24 -11.08
CA ALA A 104 -1.86 -6.44 -11.89
C ALA A 104 -3.30 -6.63 -12.40
N GLU A 105 -3.43 -7.08 -13.65
CA GLU A 105 -4.73 -7.34 -14.31
C GLU A 105 -5.62 -8.32 -13.53
N ILE A 106 -5.02 -9.23 -12.75
CA ILE A 106 -5.77 -10.15 -11.88
C ILE A 106 -6.65 -9.43 -10.85
N HIS A 107 -6.28 -8.19 -10.51
CA HIS A 107 -7.02 -7.36 -9.58
C HIS A 107 -8.15 -6.57 -10.24
N LYS A 108 -8.29 -6.62 -11.57
CA LYS A 108 -9.24 -5.76 -12.30
C LYS A 108 -10.70 -6.03 -11.95
N ASN A 109 -11.06 -7.29 -11.69
CA ASN A 109 -12.45 -7.72 -11.49
C ASN A 109 -12.88 -7.81 -10.02
N ASN A 110 -11.94 -7.77 -9.08
CA ASN A 110 -12.14 -8.07 -7.66
C ASN A 110 -11.60 -6.97 -6.73
N ARG A 111 -10.89 -5.97 -7.28
CA ARG A 111 -10.43 -4.78 -6.54
C ARG A 111 -11.04 -3.53 -7.19
N PRO A 112 -11.51 -2.54 -6.43
CA PRO A 112 -11.98 -1.27 -6.99
C PRO A 112 -10.93 -0.56 -7.85
N SER A 113 -11.36 0.22 -8.85
CA SER A 113 -10.47 0.93 -9.79
C SER A 113 -9.50 1.91 -9.12
N PHE A 114 -9.94 2.56 -8.03
CA PHE A 114 -9.14 3.54 -7.29
C PHE A 114 -7.96 2.92 -6.53
N VAL A 115 -8.05 1.62 -6.19
CA VAL A 115 -6.92 0.92 -5.56
C VAL A 115 -5.92 0.54 -6.66
N LYS A 116 -4.78 1.23 -6.66
CA LYS A 116 -3.69 1.06 -7.63
C LYS A 116 -2.86 -0.20 -7.30
N ALA A 117 -1.58 -0.02 -6.98
CA ALA A 117 -0.77 -1.03 -6.31
C ALA A 117 -1.13 -1.03 -4.82
N ASP A 118 -1.39 -2.21 -4.29
CA ASP A 118 -1.77 -2.43 -2.91
C ASP A 118 -0.59 -3.04 -2.14
N HIS A 119 -0.73 -3.15 -0.82
CA HIS A 119 0.32 -3.64 0.05
C HIS A 119 0.79 -5.04 -0.37
N ALA A 120 2.11 -5.19 -0.58
CA ALA A 120 2.79 -6.43 -0.98
C ALA A 120 2.39 -7.01 -2.35
N ASP A 121 1.72 -6.24 -3.22
CA ASP A 121 1.42 -6.66 -4.60
C ASP A 121 2.69 -7.02 -5.40
N ASP A 122 3.84 -6.45 -5.02
CA ASP A 122 5.13 -6.63 -5.67
C ASP A 122 5.79 -7.99 -5.36
N VAL A 123 5.45 -8.64 -4.25
CA VAL A 123 6.07 -9.90 -3.78
C VAL A 123 6.00 -11.00 -4.82
N GLY A 124 4.85 -11.15 -5.50
CA GLY A 124 4.69 -12.13 -6.57
C GLY A 124 5.66 -11.89 -7.74
N PHE A 125 6.02 -10.63 -8.01
CA PHE A 125 6.96 -10.25 -9.07
C PHE A 125 8.41 -10.46 -8.63
N VAL A 126 8.73 -10.14 -7.37
CA VAL A 126 10.05 -10.35 -6.76
C VAL A 126 10.46 -11.83 -6.81
N PHE A 127 9.53 -12.75 -6.52
CA PHE A 127 9.80 -14.19 -6.49
C PHE A 127 9.48 -14.92 -7.81
N GLY A 128 9.14 -14.19 -8.86
CA GLY A 128 8.89 -14.78 -10.18
C GLY A 128 7.67 -15.70 -10.20
N GLY A 129 6.59 -15.33 -9.51
CA GLY A 129 5.33 -16.06 -9.48
C GLY A 129 4.77 -16.40 -10.86
N CYS A 130 5.09 -15.59 -11.88
CA CYS A 130 4.78 -15.89 -13.29
C CYS A 130 5.42 -17.15 -13.84
N PHE A 131 6.56 -17.56 -13.30
CA PHE A 131 7.35 -18.68 -13.80
C PHE A 131 7.10 -19.97 -13.01
N TRP A 132 6.25 -19.94 -11.98
CA TRP A 132 5.95 -21.12 -11.17
C TRP A 132 5.14 -22.14 -11.97
N ASN A 133 5.71 -23.34 -12.13
CA ASN A 133 5.13 -24.46 -12.88
C ASN A 133 4.78 -25.67 -11.99
N GLY A 134 4.87 -25.51 -10.66
CA GLY A 134 4.61 -26.56 -9.67
C GLY A 134 3.16 -26.62 -9.16
N HIS A 135 3.00 -27.20 -7.98
CA HIS A 135 1.70 -27.38 -7.30
C HIS A 135 1.09 -26.06 -6.82
N LEU A 136 1.94 -25.08 -6.51
CA LEU A 136 1.54 -23.72 -6.21
C LEU A 136 1.53 -22.91 -7.52
N LYS A 137 0.33 -22.60 -7.98
CA LYS A 137 0.11 -21.63 -9.06
C LYS A 137 -0.66 -20.48 -8.45
N ILE A 138 -0.12 -19.27 -8.52
CA ILE A 138 -0.93 -18.06 -8.31
C ILE A 138 -2.01 -18.11 -9.42
N ILE A 139 -3.29 -18.19 -9.08
CA ILE A 139 -4.33 -18.42 -10.09
C ILE A 139 -4.66 -17.06 -10.73
N GLY A 140 -4.55 -16.96 -12.06
CA GLY A 140 -4.74 -15.72 -12.83
C GLY A 140 -3.43 -15.04 -13.27
N ILE A 141 -2.33 -15.40 -12.60
CA ILE A 141 -0.94 -14.96 -12.79
C ILE A 141 -0.75 -13.72 -13.67
N LEU A 142 -0.22 -13.82 -14.87
CA LEU A 142 0.59 -12.75 -15.45
C LEU A 142 0.75 -13.02 -16.95
N SER A 143 -0.25 -13.68 -17.58
CA SER A 143 -0.14 -14.13 -18.99
C SER A 143 -0.16 -12.98 -20.00
N HIS A 144 -0.69 -11.82 -19.61
CA HIS A 144 -0.63 -10.57 -20.39
C HIS A 144 0.44 -9.60 -19.87
N LEU A 145 1.19 -10.00 -18.85
CA LEU A 145 2.23 -9.16 -18.32
C LEU A 145 3.40 -9.14 -19.29
N GLN A 146 3.92 -7.96 -19.61
CA GLN A 146 5.23 -7.88 -20.23
C GLN A 146 6.22 -8.55 -19.25
N GLU A 147 6.72 -9.74 -19.58
CA GLU A 147 7.65 -10.52 -18.74
C GLU A 147 8.84 -9.68 -18.23
N THR A 148 9.12 -8.57 -18.91
CA THR A 148 10.03 -7.50 -18.55
C THR A 148 9.94 -7.09 -17.08
N LEU A 149 8.75 -6.85 -16.51
CA LEU A 149 8.64 -6.33 -15.14
C LEU A 149 9.12 -7.36 -14.08
N PRO A 150 8.59 -8.60 -14.02
CA PRO A 150 9.07 -9.64 -13.11
C PRO A 150 10.55 -9.95 -13.33
N ARG A 151 11.01 -10.05 -14.58
CA ARG A 151 12.42 -10.29 -14.89
C ARG A 151 13.31 -9.16 -14.36
N THR A 152 12.88 -7.92 -14.50
CA THR A 152 13.60 -6.76 -13.97
C THR A 152 13.66 -6.81 -12.45
N MET A 153 12.53 -7.02 -11.77
CA MET A 153 12.48 -7.09 -10.31
C MET A 153 13.34 -8.22 -9.75
N MET A 154 13.20 -9.45 -10.28
CA MET A 154 14.04 -10.59 -9.90
C MET A 154 15.53 -10.28 -10.11
N ALA A 155 15.89 -9.64 -11.24
CA ALA A 155 17.28 -9.26 -11.50
C ALA A 155 17.79 -8.21 -10.50
N ARG A 156 17.00 -7.18 -10.18
CA ARG A 156 17.38 -6.15 -9.19
C ARG A 156 17.59 -6.76 -7.81
N TRP A 157 16.65 -7.57 -7.34
CA TRP A 157 16.70 -8.22 -6.04
C TRP A 157 17.82 -9.26 -5.92
N SER A 158 18.01 -10.12 -6.94
CA SER A 158 19.09 -11.11 -6.95
C SER A 158 20.48 -10.48 -7.05
N ASN A 159 20.64 -9.38 -7.81
CA ASN A 159 21.88 -8.62 -7.82
C ASN A 159 22.16 -8.02 -6.44
N PHE A 160 21.16 -7.40 -5.82
CA PHE A 160 21.31 -6.80 -4.50
C PHE A 160 21.72 -7.85 -3.44
N ALA A 161 21.06 -9.01 -3.43
CA ALA A 161 21.41 -10.10 -2.53
C ALA A 161 22.85 -10.63 -2.74
N ARG A 162 23.35 -10.59 -3.98
CA ARG A 162 24.68 -11.11 -4.35
C ARG A 162 25.82 -10.12 -4.10
N THR A 163 25.60 -8.84 -4.37
CA THR A 163 26.69 -7.84 -4.42
C THR A 163 26.43 -6.60 -3.57
N GLY A 164 25.27 -6.48 -2.94
CA GLY A 164 24.82 -5.25 -2.29
C GLY A 164 24.46 -4.14 -3.29
N ARG A 165 24.34 -4.44 -4.59
CA ARG A 165 23.95 -3.47 -5.65
C ARG A 165 22.79 -3.99 -6.45
N HIS A 166 21.82 -3.13 -6.75
CA HIS A 166 20.66 -3.48 -7.59
C HIS A 166 21.00 -3.66 -9.08
N SER A 167 22.20 -3.25 -9.53
CA SER A 167 22.69 -3.47 -10.90
C SER A 167 23.93 -4.36 -10.89
N LYS A 168 24.27 -4.90 -12.07
CA LYS A 168 25.56 -5.56 -12.28
C LYS A 168 26.72 -4.59 -12.10
#